data_AF-A0A7S3NCP1-F1
#
_entry.id   AF-A0A7S3NCP1-F1
#
_cell.length_a   1.000
_cell.length_b   1.000
_cell.length_c   1.000
_cell.angle_alpha   90.00
_cell.angle_beta   90.00
_cell.angle_gamma   90.00
#
_symmetry.space_group_name_H-M   'P 1'
#
loop_
_entity.id
_entity.type
_entity.pdbx_description
1 polymer ?
#
loop_
_entity_poly.entity_id
_entity_poly.type
_entity_poly.pdbx_seq_one_letter_code
_entity_poly.pdbx_strand_id
1 'polypeptide(L)'
;KVKNNLISNATGLYGPELERVANNAIEEYYYHIKSVKELVEEAKMIQEYDSNQNKDDVCSEIAKMVQIRIDNPLRLPRIIFMGPPGSGKTFYAEIIAKRYGLILVNTKDLLDKEIGSKSESSEEILDCLLKGKQIRDDIIMPIVKRRLLKTDCKINGWILDGFPMSSAQINLLKMINSKPSMVVILEC
;
A
#
# COMPACT_ATOMS: atom_id res chain seq x y z
N LYS A 1 15.02 -8.38 9.90
CA LYS A 1 13.65 -8.87 10.23
C LYS A 1 12.70 -8.76 9.03
N VAL A 2 12.56 -7.56 8.44
CA VAL A 2 11.79 -7.29 7.21
C VAL A 2 12.04 -8.30 6.09
N LYS A 3 13.31 -8.51 5.74
CA LYS A 3 13.73 -9.52 4.76
C LYS A 3 13.27 -10.94 5.14
N ASN A 4 13.49 -11.36 6.39
CA ASN A 4 13.08 -12.68 6.87
C ASN A 4 11.56 -12.86 6.81
N ASN A 5 10.78 -11.83 7.14
CA ASN A 5 9.32 -11.84 7.04
C ASN A 5 8.83 -11.90 5.59
N LEU A 6 9.53 -11.21 4.67
CA LEU A 6 9.21 -11.22 3.26
C LEU A 6 9.49 -12.60 2.65
N ILE A 7 10.64 -13.19 3.00
CA ILE A 7 11.05 -14.53 2.58
C ILE A 7 10.10 -15.60 3.15
N SER A 8 9.74 -15.53 4.43
CA SER A 8 8.85 -16.54 5.04
C SER A 8 7.46 -16.59 4.41
N ASN A 9 6.98 -15.46 3.86
CA ASN A 9 5.65 -15.35 3.25
C ASN A 9 5.65 -15.63 1.74
N ALA A 10 6.82 -15.85 1.12
CA ALA A 10 6.99 -15.92 -0.33
C ALA A 10 7.75 -17.17 -0.81
N THR A 11 8.01 -18.11 0.10
CA THR A 11 8.77 -19.37 -0.09
C THR A 11 8.27 -20.25 -1.24
N GLY A 12 7.02 -20.12 -1.67
CA GLY A 12 6.47 -20.88 -2.80
C GLY A 12 6.51 -20.18 -4.17
N LEU A 13 6.66 -18.85 -4.22
CA LEU A 13 6.46 -18.07 -5.46
C LEU A 13 7.74 -17.86 -6.28
N TYR A 14 8.89 -17.73 -5.62
CA TYR A 14 10.12 -17.23 -6.26
C TYR A 14 11.28 -18.24 -6.29
N GLY A 15 11.09 -19.42 -5.69
CA GLY A 15 12.10 -20.49 -5.69
C GLY A 15 13.47 -20.01 -5.17
N PRO A 16 14.59 -20.42 -5.79
CA PRO A 16 15.95 -20.07 -5.34
C PRO A 16 16.27 -18.57 -5.45
N GLU A 17 15.51 -17.81 -6.24
CA GLU A 17 15.73 -16.38 -6.48
C GLU A 17 15.11 -15.48 -5.40
N LEU A 18 14.34 -16.07 -4.46
CA LEU A 18 13.56 -15.34 -3.46
C LEU A 18 14.37 -14.32 -2.67
N GLU A 19 15.60 -14.65 -2.29
CA GLU A 19 16.45 -13.75 -1.53
C GLU A 19 16.86 -12.52 -2.35
N ARG A 20 17.21 -12.72 -3.63
CA ARG A 20 17.55 -11.62 -4.54
C ARG A 20 16.34 -10.74 -4.79
N VAL A 21 15.17 -11.34 -5.05
CA VAL A 21 13.91 -10.61 -5.26
C VAL A 21 13.54 -9.78 -4.03
N ALA A 22 13.69 -10.35 -2.84
CA ALA A 22 13.45 -9.66 -1.58
C ALA A 22 14.38 -8.44 -1.40
N ASN A 23 15.67 -8.59 -1.68
CA ASN A 23 16.62 -7.47 -1.59
C ASN A 23 16.27 -6.36 -2.58
N ASN A 24 16.02 -6.72 -3.84
CA ASN A 24 15.62 -5.76 -4.88
C ASN A 24 14.38 -4.96 -4.48
N ALA A 25 13.35 -5.64 -3.97
CA ALA A 25 12.11 -4.98 -3.56
C ALA A 25 12.32 -3.99 -2.39
N ILE A 26 13.24 -4.29 -1.48
CA ILE A 26 13.61 -3.39 -0.37
C ILE A 26 14.40 -2.19 -0.90
N GLU A 27 15.36 -2.40 -1.79
CA GLU A 27 16.16 -1.34 -2.40
C GLU A 27 15.28 -0.38 -3.22
N GLU A 28 14.38 -0.91 -4.04
CA GLU A 28 13.42 -0.13 -4.81
C GLU A 28 12.53 0.72 -3.89
N TYR A 29 12.04 0.17 -2.78
CA TYR A 29 11.27 0.94 -1.80
C TYR A 29 12.06 2.16 -1.29
N TYR A 30 13.29 1.96 -0.81
CA TYR A 30 14.09 3.06 -0.25
C TYR A 30 14.58 4.06 -1.30
N TYR A 31 14.75 3.63 -2.54
CA TYR A 31 15.03 4.52 -3.66
C TYR A 31 13.86 5.47 -3.90
N HIS A 32 12.63 4.95 -3.88
CA HIS A 32 11.44 5.68 -4.26
C HIS A 32 10.76 6.46 -3.12
N ILE A 33 10.85 5.98 -1.87
CA ILE A 33 10.14 6.58 -0.72
C ILE A 33 10.45 8.06 -0.50
N LYS A 34 11.66 8.51 -0.87
CA LYS A 34 12.05 9.93 -0.79
C LYS A 34 11.14 10.83 -1.63
N SER A 35 10.74 10.38 -2.81
CA SER A 35 9.84 11.11 -3.71
C SER A 35 8.40 11.19 -3.18
N VAL A 36 8.06 10.32 -2.22
CA VAL A 36 6.72 10.23 -1.64
C VAL A 36 6.59 11.06 -0.35
N LYS A 37 7.69 11.60 0.18
CA LYS A 37 7.68 12.48 1.36
C LYS A 37 6.78 13.71 1.19
N GLU A 38 6.64 14.23 -0.02
CA GLU A 38 5.71 15.33 -0.31
C GLU A 38 4.24 14.98 -0.02
N LEU A 39 3.84 13.71 -0.21
CA LEU A 39 2.50 13.26 0.16
C LEU A 39 2.33 13.11 1.67
N VAL A 40 3.40 12.73 2.39
CA VAL A 40 3.42 12.70 3.85
C VAL A 40 3.15 14.11 4.38
N GLU A 41 3.78 15.15 3.83
CA GLU A 41 3.58 16.55 4.23
C GLU A 41 2.16 17.08 3.93
N GLU A 42 1.52 16.62 2.86
CA GLU A 42 0.13 17.01 2.55
C GLU A 42 -0.93 16.24 3.35
N ALA A 43 -0.55 15.14 4.01
CA ALA A 43 -1.47 14.37 4.82
C ALA A 43 -1.85 15.15 6.08
N LYS A 44 -3.15 15.15 6.41
CA LYS A 44 -3.63 15.83 7.63
C LYS A 44 -3.12 15.20 8.93
N MET A 45 -2.68 13.96 8.84
CA MET A 45 -2.24 13.16 9.97
C MET A 45 -1.27 12.10 9.46
N ILE A 46 -0.11 12.04 10.10
CA ILE A 46 0.92 11.04 9.85
C ILE A 46 1.09 10.29 11.17
N GLN A 47 1.09 8.96 11.12
CA GLN A 47 1.39 8.11 12.25
C GLN A 47 2.51 7.16 11.87
N GLU A 48 3.57 7.14 12.67
CA GLU A 48 4.74 6.31 12.46
C GLU A 48 4.83 5.27 13.56
N TYR A 49 5.05 4.02 13.17
CA TYR A 49 5.15 2.88 14.08
C TYR A 49 6.40 2.07 13.76
N ASP A 50 7.04 1.54 14.80
CA ASP A 50 8.13 0.60 14.63
C ASP A 50 7.54 -0.81 14.42
N SER A 51 7.83 -1.39 13.27
CA SER A 51 7.42 -2.75 12.90
C SER A 51 7.92 -3.85 13.86
N ASN A 52 8.88 -3.52 14.74
CA ASN A 52 9.40 -4.41 15.75
C ASN A 52 8.56 -4.48 17.02
N GLN A 53 7.66 -3.53 17.23
CA GLN A 53 6.75 -3.49 18.37
C GLN A 53 5.76 -4.66 18.36
N ASN A 54 5.08 -4.84 19.50
CA ASN A 54 4.00 -5.81 19.61
C ASN A 54 2.88 -5.46 18.63
N LYS A 55 2.43 -6.46 17.86
CA LYS A 55 1.44 -6.25 16.79
C LYS A 55 0.07 -5.80 17.33
N ASP A 56 -0.33 -6.29 18.49
CA ASP A 56 -1.63 -5.96 19.07
C ASP A 56 -1.66 -4.51 19.56
N ASP A 57 -0.55 -4.05 20.16
CA ASP A 57 -0.39 -2.66 20.60
C ASP A 57 -0.42 -1.70 19.41
N VAL A 58 0.38 -1.97 18.37
CA VAL A 58 0.39 -1.16 17.13
C VAL A 58 -1.00 -1.17 16.48
N CYS A 59 -1.66 -2.33 16.41
CA CYS A 59 -3.01 -2.41 15.86
C CYS A 59 -4.03 -1.61 16.68
N SER A 60 -3.91 -1.62 18.01
CA SER A 60 -4.77 -0.87 18.92
C SER A 60 -4.59 0.64 18.75
N GLU A 61 -3.35 1.09 18.62
CA GLU A 61 -3.03 2.49 18.38
C GLU A 61 -3.54 2.97 17.02
N ILE A 62 -3.28 2.22 15.94
CA ILE A 62 -3.82 2.56 14.61
C ILE A 62 -5.35 2.62 14.67
N ALA A 63 -6.00 1.64 15.30
CA ALA A 63 -7.46 1.62 15.42
C ALA A 63 -8.02 2.85 16.15
N LYS A 64 -7.37 3.30 17.24
CA LYS A 64 -7.76 4.54 17.95
C LYS A 64 -7.69 5.75 17.01
N MET A 65 -6.61 5.87 16.23
CA MET A 65 -6.44 6.99 15.30
C MET A 65 -7.47 6.96 14.16
N VAL A 66 -7.81 5.78 13.66
CA VAL A 66 -8.86 5.62 12.65
C VAL A 66 -10.25 5.92 13.23
N GLN A 67 -10.52 5.51 14.46
CA GLN A 67 -11.78 5.82 15.15
C GLN A 67 -12.02 7.33 15.23
N ILE A 68 -11.01 8.11 15.65
CA ILE A 68 -11.08 9.58 15.70
C ILE A 68 -11.48 10.18 14.35
N ARG A 69 -11.05 9.57 13.23
CA ARG A 69 -11.40 10.02 11.88
C ARG A 69 -12.83 9.63 11.49
N ILE A 70 -13.29 8.45 11.88
CA ILE A 70 -14.67 7.98 11.65
C ILE A 70 -15.67 8.83 12.41
N ASP A 71 -15.35 9.19 13.64
CA ASP A 71 -16.19 10.03 14.49
C ASP A 71 -16.30 11.48 13.97
N ASN A 72 -15.51 11.85 12.96
CA ASN A 72 -15.59 13.13 12.27
C ASN A 72 -16.37 13.00 10.94
N PRO A 73 -17.69 13.29 10.93
CA PRO A 73 -18.59 12.95 9.82
C PRO A 73 -18.33 13.77 8.54
N LEU A 74 -17.52 14.83 8.61
CA LEU A 74 -17.28 15.70 7.46
C LEU A 74 -16.44 15.04 6.37
N ARG A 75 -15.65 14.00 6.67
CA ARG A 75 -14.79 13.32 5.68
C ARG A 75 -14.56 11.85 6.00
N LEU A 76 -15.01 10.98 5.10
CA LEU A 76 -14.74 9.54 5.13
C LEU A 76 -13.23 9.23 5.23
N PRO A 77 -12.84 8.16 5.96
CA PRO A 77 -11.45 7.76 6.08
C PRO A 77 -10.85 7.39 4.72
N ARG A 78 -9.71 8.01 4.43
CA ARG A 78 -8.84 7.67 3.31
C ARG A 78 -7.44 7.52 3.88
N ILE A 79 -6.96 6.29 3.91
CA ILE A 79 -5.75 5.93 4.66
C ILE A 79 -4.77 5.31 3.69
N ILE A 80 -3.51 5.71 3.77
CA ILE A 80 -2.41 5.05 3.05
C ILE A 80 -1.54 4.34 4.07
N PHE A 81 -1.20 3.08 3.78
CA PHE A 81 -0.19 2.34 4.53
C PHE A 81 1.13 2.31 3.75
N MET A 82 2.19 2.76 4.40
CA MET A 82 3.54 2.84 3.87
C MET A 82 4.49 2.03 4.75
N GLY A 83 5.59 1.58 4.16
CA GLY A 83 6.59 0.78 4.85
C GLY A 83 7.27 -0.23 3.92
N PRO A 84 8.52 -0.63 4.22
CA PRO A 84 9.26 -1.54 3.36
C PRO A 84 8.53 -2.89 3.21
N PRO A 85 8.75 -3.62 2.11
CA PRO A 85 8.19 -4.96 1.91
C PRO A 85 8.53 -5.91 3.07
N GLY A 86 7.53 -6.47 3.77
CA GLY A 86 7.75 -7.33 4.94
C GLY A 86 7.63 -6.64 6.31
N SER A 87 7.34 -5.34 6.35
CA SER A 87 7.03 -4.56 7.57
C SER A 87 5.71 -4.95 8.26
N GLY A 88 4.84 -5.72 7.59
CA GLY A 88 3.53 -6.10 8.11
C GLY A 88 2.40 -5.11 7.80
N LYS A 89 2.65 -4.08 6.98
CA LYS A 89 1.63 -3.09 6.58
C LYS A 89 0.32 -3.68 6.04
N THR A 90 0.39 -4.72 5.22
CA THR A 90 -0.80 -5.39 4.66
C THR A 90 -1.65 -6.04 5.75
N PHE A 91 -1.02 -6.65 6.75
CA PHE A 91 -1.72 -7.24 7.89
C PHE A 91 -2.54 -6.20 8.66
N TYR A 92 -1.94 -5.05 8.98
CA TYR A 92 -2.66 -3.96 9.64
C TYR A 92 -3.75 -3.36 8.75
N ALA A 93 -3.46 -3.14 7.48
CA ALA A 93 -4.43 -2.61 6.51
C ALA A 93 -5.68 -3.50 6.41
N GLU A 94 -5.51 -4.82 6.34
CA GLU A 94 -6.62 -5.78 6.32
C GLU A 94 -7.47 -5.75 7.59
N ILE A 95 -6.82 -5.74 8.77
CA ILE A 95 -7.53 -5.72 10.05
C ILE A 95 -8.33 -4.43 10.19
N ILE A 96 -7.74 -3.28 9.89
CA ILE A 96 -8.40 -1.98 9.99
C ILE A 96 -9.51 -1.87 8.96
N ALA A 97 -9.29 -2.30 7.71
CA ALA A 97 -10.32 -2.30 6.67
C ALA A 97 -11.54 -3.11 7.11
N LYS A 98 -11.32 -4.34 7.60
CA LYS A 98 -12.38 -5.22 8.08
C LYS A 98 -13.12 -4.63 9.28
N ARG A 99 -12.39 -4.09 10.26
CA ARG A 99 -12.96 -3.53 11.49
C ARG A 99 -13.91 -2.35 11.23
N TYR A 100 -13.58 -1.53 10.23
CA TYR A 100 -14.27 -0.27 9.97
C TYR A 100 -15.07 -0.24 8.67
N GLY A 101 -15.16 -1.37 7.96
CA GLY A 101 -15.87 -1.46 6.69
C GLY A 101 -15.25 -0.63 5.56
N LEU A 102 -13.95 -0.30 5.67
CA LEU A 102 -13.24 0.47 4.65
C LEU A 102 -12.87 -0.45 3.49
N ILE A 103 -12.84 0.12 2.29
CA ILE A 103 -12.42 -0.62 1.12
C ILE A 103 -10.90 -0.75 1.08
N LEU A 104 -10.38 -1.96 1.25
CA LEU A 104 -8.96 -2.24 1.01
C LEU A 104 -8.67 -2.24 -0.49
N VAL A 105 -7.75 -1.37 -0.89
CA VAL A 105 -7.19 -1.26 -2.23
C VAL A 105 -5.73 -1.71 -2.14
N ASN A 106 -5.53 -3.02 -2.23
CA ASN A 106 -4.21 -3.62 -2.29
C ASN A 106 -3.73 -3.68 -3.75
N THR A 107 -2.62 -3.02 -4.06
CA THR A 107 -2.05 -2.99 -5.42
C THR A 107 -1.68 -4.37 -5.94
N LYS A 108 -1.16 -5.26 -5.08
CA LYS A 108 -0.82 -6.63 -5.47
C LYS A 108 -2.06 -7.39 -5.93
N ASP A 109 -3.17 -7.32 -5.19
CA ASP A 109 -4.42 -7.96 -5.57
C ASP A 109 -4.99 -7.41 -6.88
N LEU A 110 -4.78 -6.11 -7.16
CA LEU A 110 -5.19 -5.51 -8.42
C LEU A 110 -4.33 -6.01 -9.58
N LEU A 111 -3.02 -6.12 -9.40
CA LEU A 111 -2.08 -6.64 -10.39
C LEU A 111 -2.31 -8.13 -10.66
N ASP A 112 -2.56 -8.93 -9.63
CA ASP A 112 -2.89 -10.36 -9.76
C ASP A 112 -4.17 -10.57 -10.59
N LYS A 113 -5.16 -9.68 -10.45
CA LYS A 113 -6.37 -9.69 -11.29
C LYS A 113 -6.08 -9.33 -12.75
N GLU A 114 -5.19 -8.37 -12.99
CA GLU A 114 -4.77 -8.02 -14.35
C GLU A 114 -4.03 -9.19 -15.01
N ILE A 115 -3.11 -9.84 -14.29
CA ILE A 115 -2.41 -11.06 -14.75
C ILE A 115 -3.42 -12.16 -15.07
N GLY A 116 -4.37 -12.43 -14.17
CA GLY A 116 -5.40 -13.46 -14.39
C GLY A 116 -6.31 -13.17 -15.58
N SER A 117 -6.50 -11.90 -15.93
CA SER A 117 -7.28 -11.48 -17.10
C SER A 117 -6.53 -11.57 -18.43
N LYS A 118 -5.22 -11.91 -18.41
CA LYS A 118 -4.33 -11.95 -19.59
C LYS A 118 -4.36 -10.64 -20.39
N SER A 119 -4.32 -9.50 -19.69
CA SER A 119 -4.23 -8.19 -20.34
C SER A 119 -2.89 -8.02 -21.05
N GLU A 120 -2.80 -7.06 -21.97
CA GLU A 120 -1.56 -6.79 -22.74
C GLU A 120 -0.34 -6.53 -21.83
N SER A 121 -0.57 -5.98 -20.64
CA SER A 121 0.48 -5.72 -19.65
C SER A 121 0.80 -6.91 -18.73
N SER A 122 0.14 -8.06 -18.85
CA SER A 122 0.29 -9.17 -17.88
C SER A 122 1.71 -9.73 -17.82
N GLU A 123 2.38 -9.85 -18.97
CA GLU A 123 3.74 -10.37 -19.04
C GLU A 123 4.75 -9.40 -18.40
N GLU A 124 4.61 -8.11 -18.67
CA GLU A 124 5.45 -7.06 -18.08
C GLU A 124 5.25 -6.96 -16.56
N ILE A 125 3.99 -7.06 -16.09
CA ILE A 125 3.69 -7.10 -14.66
C ILE A 125 4.39 -8.30 -14.01
N LEU A 126 4.27 -9.49 -14.59
CA LEU A 126 4.87 -10.71 -14.06
C LEU A 126 6.41 -10.60 -14.01
N ASP A 127 7.03 -10.10 -15.08
CA ASP A 127 8.49 -9.91 -15.14
C ASP A 127 9.00 -8.96 -14.05
N CYS A 128 8.34 -7.82 -13.84
CA CYS A 128 8.67 -6.89 -12.78
C CYS A 128 8.55 -7.53 -11.38
N LEU A 129 7.45 -8.23 -11.12
CA LEU A 129 7.22 -8.92 -9.83
C LEU A 129 8.29 -9.98 -9.56
N LEU A 130 8.62 -10.81 -10.57
CA LEU A 130 9.67 -11.83 -10.49
C LEU A 130 11.08 -11.25 -10.30
N LYS A 131 11.28 -9.97 -10.65
CA LYS A 131 12.55 -9.26 -10.44
C LYS A 131 12.58 -8.41 -9.17
N GLY A 132 11.47 -8.32 -8.44
CA GLY A 132 11.32 -7.44 -7.28
C GLY A 132 11.41 -5.97 -7.64
N LYS A 133 11.01 -5.60 -8.86
CA LYS A 133 11.05 -4.22 -9.38
C LYS A 133 9.70 -3.55 -9.27
N GLN A 134 9.71 -2.22 -9.20
CA GLN A 134 8.48 -1.45 -9.29
C GLN A 134 7.81 -1.62 -10.66
N ILE A 135 6.47 -1.68 -10.64
CA ILE A 135 5.64 -1.64 -11.85
C ILE A 135 5.61 -0.20 -12.36
N ARG A 136 5.76 -0.01 -13.67
CA ARG A 136 5.73 1.32 -14.28
C ARG A 136 4.41 2.04 -14.02
N ASP A 137 4.52 3.35 -13.87
CA ASP A 137 3.41 4.25 -13.55
C ASP A 137 2.28 4.20 -14.58
N ASP A 138 2.59 4.06 -15.87
CA ASP A 138 1.61 3.96 -16.96
C ASP A 138 0.75 2.70 -16.90
N ILE A 139 1.23 1.63 -16.24
CA ILE A 139 0.47 0.40 -16.01
C ILE A 139 -0.34 0.51 -14.70
N ILE A 140 0.30 0.85 -13.59
CA ILE A 140 -0.34 0.80 -12.27
C ILE A 140 -1.36 1.93 -12.04
N MET A 141 -1.09 3.14 -12.55
CA MET A 141 -1.95 4.30 -12.31
C MET A 141 -3.37 4.13 -12.87
N PRO A 142 -3.59 3.67 -14.12
CA PRO A 142 -4.94 3.39 -14.63
C PRO A 142 -5.70 2.34 -13.80
N ILE A 143 -5.01 1.30 -13.33
CA ILE A 143 -5.60 0.22 -12.53
C ILE A 143 -6.10 0.78 -11.19
N VAL A 144 -5.23 1.48 -10.46
CA VAL A 144 -5.56 2.10 -9.16
C VAL A 144 -6.64 3.17 -9.32
N LYS A 145 -6.54 4.03 -10.33
CA LYS A 145 -7.56 5.05 -10.65
C LYS A 145 -8.93 4.42 -10.82
N ARG A 146 -9.04 3.38 -11.66
CA ARG A 146 -10.30 2.68 -11.92
C ARG A 146 -10.87 2.07 -10.64
N ARG A 147 -10.02 1.55 -9.75
CA ARG A 147 -10.46 0.99 -8.47
C ARG A 147 -10.98 2.04 -7.50
N LEU A 148 -10.26 3.15 -7.34
CA LEU A 148 -10.62 4.24 -6.41
C LEU A 148 -11.88 5.01 -6.84
N LEU A 149 -12.16 5.06 -8.15
CA LEU A 149 -13.34 5.77 -8.66
C LEU A 149 -14.65 4.98 -8.53
N LYS A 150 -14.60 3.72 -8.10
CA LYS A 150 -15.80 2.92 -7.83
C LYS A 150 -16.60 3.50 -6.66
N THR A 151 -17.92 3.28 -6.71
CA THR A 151 -18.88 3.86 -5.76
C THR A 151 -18.63 3.42 -4.31
N ASP A 152 -18.20 2.17 -4.10
CA ASP A 152 -17.87 1.64 -2.78
C ASP A 152 -16.73 2.42 -2.10
N CYS A 153 -15.64 2.73 -2.82
CA CYS A 153 -14.55 3.56 -2.31
C CYS A 153 -15.01 4.98 -1.98
N LYS A 154 -15.98 5.52 -2.72
CA LYS A 154 -16.50 6.88 -2.51
C LYS A 154 -17.42 6.98 -1.30
N ILE A 155 -18.18 5.93 -1.00
CA ILE A 155 -19.18 5.91 0.08
C ILE A 155 -18.57 5.40 1.39
N ASN A 156 -17.70 4.39 1.33
CA ASN A 156 -17.18 3.73 2.52
C ASN A 156 -15.78 4.25 2.93
N GLY A 157 -15.15 5.07 2.09
CA GLY A 157 -13.73 5.37 2.23
C GLY A 157 -12.85 4.17 1.82
N TRP A 158 -11.55 4.31 2.02
CA TRP A 158 -10.59 3.31 1.55
C TRP A 158 -9.29 3.29 2.33
N ILE A 159 -8.63 2.15 2.29
CA ILE A 159 -7.24 1.95 2.66
C ILE A 159 -6.47 1.60 1.40
N LEU A 160 -5.33 2.24 1.18
CA LEU A 160 -4.46 1.99 0.04
C LEU A 160 -3.14 1.38 0.54
N ASP A 161 -2.78 0.22 0.01
CA ASP A 161 -1.56 -0.52 0.34
C ASP A 161 -0.72 -0.78 -0.91
N GLY A 162 0.55 -0.38 -0.84
CA GLY A 162 1.51 -0.44 -1.96
C GLY A 162 1.39 0.69 -2.99
N PHE A 163 0.69 1.78 -2.66
CA PHE A 163 0.60 2.99 -3.50
C PHE A 163 0.37 4.21 -2.60
N PRO A 164 0.93 5.39 -2.92
CA PRO A 164 1.83 5.69 -4.03
C PRO A 164 3.30 5.39 -3.72
N MET A 165 4.08 5.20 -4.79
CA MET A 165 5.54 4.99 -4.80
C MET A 165 6.28 6.00 -5.70
N SER A 166 5.59 6.97 -6.31
CA SER A 166 6.24 8.02 -7.11
C SER A 166 5.47 9.35 -7.03
N SER A 167 6.13 10.46 -7.38
CA SER A 167 5.48 11.77 -7.48
C SER A 167 4.36 11.80 -8.53
N ALA A 168 4.47 11.03 -9.62
CA ALA A 168 3.40 10.93 -10.62
C ALA A 168 2.15 10.24 -10.04
N GLN A 169 2.35 9.18 -9.25
CA GLN A 169 1.28 8.50 -8.53
C GLN A 169 0.62 9.42 -7.47
N ILE A 170 1.39 10.28 -6.81
CA ILE A 170 0.84 11.32 -5.91
C ILE A 170 -0.03 12.30 -6.69
N ASN A 171 0.46 12.80 -7.83
CA ASN A 171 -0.27 13.73 -8.69
C ASN A 171 -1.57 13.12 -9.23
N LEU A 172 -1.59 11.82 -9.51
CA LEU A 172 -2.83 11.11 -9.83
C LEU A 172 -3.86 11.27 -8.71
N LEU A 173 -3.49 10.97 -7.45
CA LEU A 173 -4.41 11.06 -6.31
C LEU A 173 -4.98 12.47 -6.15
N LYS A 174 -4.15 13.50 -6.38
CA LYS A 174 -4.59 14.91 -6.40
C LYS A 174 -5.60 15.16 -7.51
N MET A 175 -5.29 14.74 -8.74
CA MET A 175 -6.13 14.94 -9.92
C MET A 175 -7.52 14.29 -9.76
N ILE A 176 -7.59 13.11 -9.15
CA ILE A 176 -8.87 12.41 -8.92
C ILE A 176 -9.54 12.77 -7.58
N ASN A 177 -9.11 13.85 -6.93
CA ASN A 177 -9.59 14.34 -5.65
C ASN A 177 -9.62 13.27 -4.53
N SER A 178 -8.67 12.35 -4.58
CA SER A 178 -8.51 11.22 -3.66
C SER A 178 -7.31 11.43 -2.73
N LYS A 179 -7.16 12.65 -2.21
CA LYS A 179 -6.12 12.94 -1.21
C LYS A 179 -6.32 12.09 0.06
N PRO A 180 -5.26 11.54 0.66
CA PRO A 180 -5.36 10.81 1.91
C PRO A 180 -5.73 11.77 3.05
N SER A 181 -6.43 11.23 4.04
CA SER A 181 -6.71 11.94 5.29
C SER A 181 -5.80 11.50 6.44
N MET A 182 -5.12 10.37 6.26
CA MET A 182 -4.17 9.79 7.20
C MET A 182 -3.14 8.99 6.41
N VAL A 183 -1.89 9.04 6.84
CA VAL A 183 -0.81 8.17 6.37
C VAL A 183 -0.27 7.41 7.59
N VAL A 184 -0.22 6.08 7.48
CA VAL A 184 0.39 5.19 8.46
C VAL A 184 1.70 4.68 7.87
N ILE A 185 2.81 4.92 8.56
CA ILE A 185 4.13 4.49 8.13
C ILE A 185 4.63 3.45 9.13
N LEU A 186 5.01 2.28 8.63
CA LEU A 186 5.67 1.23 9.40
C LEU A 186 7.14 1.17 8.98
N GLU A 187 8.04 1.66 9.82
CA GLU A 187 9.49 1.58 9.60
C GLU A 187 10.13 0.55 10.54
N CYS A 188 11.42 0.27 10.34
CA CYS A 188 12.13 -0.82 11.01
C CYS A 188 13.50 -0.39 11.49
#